data_AF-A0A932PDI9-F1
#
_entry.id   AF-A0A932PDI9-F1
#
_cell.length_a   1.000
_cell.length_b   1.000
_cell.length_c   1.000
_cell.angle_alpha   90.00
_cell.angle_beta   90.00
_cell.angle_gamma   90.00
#
_symmetry.space_group_name_H-M   'P 1'
#
loop_
_entity.id
_entity.type
_entity.pdbx_description
1 polymer ?
#
loop_
_entity_poly.entity_id
_entity_poly.type
_entity_poly.pdbx_seq_one_letter_code
_entity_poly.pdbx_strand_id
1 'polypeptide(L)'
;MTNCPTIPNAGFRLLNDAFEQLLDQPEIGSMAFCRRLQPAVTHALGANPIFRPRGWGFCVVGRDHDDANRRITSDEAVELRENKGPATLLLVDSDHAGAGMDGIYSATREIDEESLFDCVRKLAGSKFLSNIMARHRTGAAGIAREDQWLLESQTYPATCSSRVFDGHVATNRVPRHRPT
;
A
#
# COMPACT_ATOMS: atom_id res chain seq x y z
N MET A 1 -18.64 12.61 -2.16
CA MET A 1 -18.46 11.17 -1.89
C MET A 1 -17.32 10.69 -2.78
N THR A 2 -16.09 10.84 -2.30
CA THR A 2 -14.88 10.49 -3.06
C THR A 2 -14.74 8.97 -3.04
N ASN A 3 -14.70 8.33 -4.21
CA ASN A 3 -14.45 6.91 -4.34
C ASN A 3 -13.17 6.55 -3.59
N CYS A 4 -13.28 5.85 -2.45
CA CYS A 4 -12.11 5.27 -1.81
C CYS A 4 -11.51 4.24 -2.78
N PRO A 5 -10.23 4.36 -3.16
CA PRO A 5 -9.58 3.38 -4.02
C PRO A 5 -9.67 2.02 -3.34
N THR A 6 -10.26 1.04 -4.02
CA THR A 6 -10.35 -0.32 -3.50
C THR A 6 -8.99 -0.98 -3.70
N ILE A 7 -8.10 -0.81 -2.73
CA ILE A 7 -6.82 -1.52 -2.70
C ILE A 7 -7.11 -2.98 -2.31
N PRO A 8 -6.70 -3.99 -3.10
CA PRO A 8 -6.89 -5.38 -2.70
C PRO A 8 -6.06 -5.71 -1.46
N ASN A 9 -6.51 -6.67 -0.64
CA ASN A 9 -5.77 -7.13 0.55
C ASN A 9 -4.32 -7.53 0.24
N ALA A 10 -4.06 -8.07 -0.95
CA ALA A 10 -2.73 -8.38 -1.43
C ALA A 10 -1.85 -7.12 -1.55
N GLY A 11 -2.41 -5.99 -2.02
CA GLY A 11 -1.74 -4.70 -2.10
C GLY A 11 -1.37 -4.14 -0.74
N PHE A 12 -2.28 -4.23 0.25
CA PHE A 12 -1.97 -3.84 1.64
C PHE A 12 -0.81 -4.63 2.25
N ARG A 13 -0.78 -5.95 2.03
CA ARG A 13 0.34 -6.79 2.48
C ARG A 13 1.64 -6.44 1.78
N LEU A 14 1.59 -6.18 0.48
CA LEU A 14 2.76 -5.81 -0.29
C LEU A 14 3.35 -4.46 0.17
N LEU A 15 2.49 -3.47 0.43
CA LEU A 15 2.90 -2.19 1.01
C LEU A 15 3.48 -2.39 2.41
N ASN A 16 2.84 -3.20 3.26
CA ASN A 16 3.36 -3.51 4.58
C ASN A 16 4.78 -4.10 4.51
N ASP A 17 4.99 -5.09 3.64
CA ASP A 17 6.30 -5.73 3.46
C ASP A 17 7.34 -4.75 2.88
N ALA A 18 6.92 -3.84 1.99
CA ALA A 18 7.81 -2.81 1.44
C ALA A 18 8.22 -1.80 2.52
N PHE A 19 7.28 -1.35 3.35
CA PHE A 19 7.60 -0.53 4.51
C PHE A 19 8.50 -1.27 5.49
N GLU A 20 8.27 -2.55 5.78
CA GLU A 20 9.14 -3.33 6.66
C GLU A 20 10.57 -3.51 6.11
N GLN A 21 10.76 -3.50 4.78
CA GLN A 21 12.11 -3.51 4.20
C GLN A 21 12.81 -2.16 4.24
N LEU A 22 12.04 -1.07 4.17
CA LEU A 22 12.57 0.30 4.20
C LEU A 22 12.74 0.83 5.62
N LEU A 23 11.92 0.34 6.55
CA LEU A 23 12.02 0.57 7.98
C LEU A 23 13.16 -0.28 8.54
N ASP A 24 14.15 0.38 9.13
CA ASP A 24 15.21 -0.30 9.86
C ASP A 24 14.65 -0.96 11.13
N GLN A 25 15.52 -1.60 11.91
CA GLN A 25 15.10 -2.17 13.19
C GLN A 25 14.44 -1.10 14.08
N PRO A 26 13.28 -1.40 14.68
CA PRO A 26 12.57 -0.44 15.51
C PRO A 26 13.37 -0.14 16.78
N GLU A 27 13.91 1.08 16.88
CA GLU A 27 14.55 1.58 18.09
C GLU A 27 13.65 2.61 18.79
N ILE A 28 13.76 2.70 20.12
CA ILE A 28 13.00 3.69 20.91
C ILE A 28 13.37 5.10 20.44
N GLY A 29 12.36 5.92 20.18
CA GLY A 29 12.49 7.27 19.64
C GLY A 29 12.76 7.32 18.13
N SER A 30 12.86 6.18 17.44
CA SER A 30 12.94 6.18 15.98
C SER A 30 11.64 6.65 15.37
N MET A 31 11.75 7.56 14.40
CA MET A 31 10.58 8.07 13.70
C MET A 31 10.90 8.20 12.21
N ALA A 32 9.97 7.73 11.40
CA ALA A 32 10.03 7.84 9.95
C ALA A 32 8.71 8.42 9.44
N PHE A 33 8.75 9.13 8.32
CA PHE A 33 7.56 9.68 7.70
C PHE A 33 7.51 9.43 6.20
N CYS A 34 6.30 9.35 5.64
CA CYS A 34 6.07 9.34 4.20
C CYS A 34 4.95 10.34 3.87
N ARG A 35 5.24 11.34 3.03
CA ARG A 35 4.32 12.47 2.77
C ARG A 35 3.78 12.57 1.35
N ARG A 36 4.27 11.73 0.43
CA ARG A 36 3.93 11.79 -0.99
C ARG A 36 2.90 10.75 -1.44
N LEU A 37 2.35 9.98 -0.50
CA LEU A 37 1.23 9.10 -0.83
C LEU A 37 -0.04 9.91 -1.04
N GLN A 38 -0.83 9.53 -2.05
CA GLN A 38 -2.14 10.13 -2.27
C GLN A 38 -3.00 10.03 -1.00
N PRO A 39 -3.77 11.08 -0.63
CA PRO A 39 -4.58 11.08 0.58
C PRO A 39 -5.48 9.84 0.69
N ALA A 40 -6.09 9.45 -0.44
CA ALA A 40 -6.97 8.30 -0.49
C ALA A 40 -6.28 6.96 -0.13
N VAL A 41 -4.99 6.80 -0.46
CA VAL A 41 -4.19 5.63 -0.10
C VAL A 41 -3.80 5.70 1.37
N THR A 42 -3.36 6.87 1.84
CA THR A 42 -3.01 7.12 3.25
C THR A 42 -4.18 6.80 4.19
N HIS A 43 -5.38 7.28 3.87
CA HIS A 43 -6.59 6.99 4.64
C HIS A 43 -6.99 5.51 4.59
N ALA A 44 -6.86 4.87 3.43
CA ALA A 44 -7.13 3.45 3.28
C ALA A 44 -6.16 2.57 4.12
N LEU A 45 -4.89 2.98 4.25
CA LEU A 45 -3.91 2.33 5.12
C LEU A 45 -4.25 2.55 6.61
N GLY A 46 -4.65 3.77 6.97
CA GLY A 46 -5.15 4.14 8.29
C GLY A 46 -6.27 3.22 8.79
N ALA A 47 -7.28 3.01 7.94
CA ALA A 47 -8.46 2.21 8.25
C ALA A 47 -8.22 0.68 8.25
N ASN A 48 -7.18 0.19 7.58
CA ASN A 48 -7.03 -1.25 7.34
C ASN A 48 -6.17 -1.96 8.42
N PRO A 49 -6.71 -2.91 9.19
CA PRO A 49 -5.97 -3.59 10.27
C PRO A 49 -4.83 -4.49 9.77
N ILE A 50 -4.81 -4.85 8.48
CA ILE A 50 -3.72 -5.65 7.87
C ILE A 50 -2.42 -4.85 7.80
N PHE A 51 -2.53 -3.53 7.64
CA PHE A 51 -1.37 -2.66 7.62
C PHE A 51 -0.88 -2.41 9.05
N ARG A 52 0.20 -3.10 9.41
CA ARG A 52 0.80 -3.04 10.74
C ARG A 52 2.28 -3.44 10.64
N PRO A 53 3.15 -2.48 10.30
CA PRO A 53 4.58 -2.75 10.15
C PRO A 53 5.14 -3.31 11.45
N ARG A 54 5.84 -4.45 11.37
CA ARG A 54 6.28 -5.18 12.57
C ARG A 54 7.20 -4.34 13.45
N GLY A 55 6.84 -4.24 14.72
CA GLY A 55 7.62 -3.53 15.75
C GLY A 55 7.58 -2.01 15.64
N TRP A 56 6.90 -1.47 14.63
CA TRP A 56 6.66 -0.04 14.47
C TRP A 56 5.20 0.31 14.80
N GLY A 57 4.99 1.38 15.55
CA GLY A 57 3.73 2.10 15.62
C GLY A 57 3.42 2.75 14.28
N PHE A 58 2.14 3.04 14.05
CA PHE A 58 1.67 3.59 12.79
C PHE A 58 0.53 4.57 13.02
N CYS A 59 0.68 5.78 12.49
CA CYS A 59 -0.33 6.82 12.52
C CYS A 59 -0.39 7.58 11.19
N VAL A 60 -1.57 8.09 10.86
CA VAL A 60 -1.81 8.98 9.73
C VAL A 60 -1.89 10.41 10.26
N VAL A 61 -1.03 11.31 9.79
CA VAL A 61 -1.10 12.73 10.16
C VAL A 61 -2.04 13.45 9.21
N GLY A 62 -3.04 14.12 9.76
CA GLY A 62 -4.01 14.92 9.01
C GLY A 62 -4.57 16.06 9.84
N ARG A 63 -5.78 16.51 9.48
CA ARG A 63 -6.44 17.66 10.10
C ARG A 63 -7.03 17.36 11.48
N ASP A 64 -7.64 16.18 11.61
CA ASP A 64 -8.45 15.81 12.76
C ASP A 64 -7.95 14.48 13.34
N HIS A 65 -8.08 14.34 14.66
CA HIS A 65 -7.81 13.09 15.37
C HIS A 65 -8.94 12.08 15.15
N ASP A 66 -8.59 10.83 14.88
CA ASP A 66 -9.53 9.72 14.74
C ASP A 66 -8.83 8.38 15.07
N ASP A 67 -9.03 7.91 16.31
CA ASP A 67 -8.49 6.64 16.80
C ASP A 67 -8.86 5.43 15.93
N ALA A 68 -10.09 5.39 15.38
CA ALA A 68 -10.55 4.24 14.60
C ALA A 68 -9.78 4.11 13.29
N ASN A 69 -9.35 5.23 12.72
CA ASN A 69 -8.54 5.29 11.50
C ASN A 69 -7.06 5.57 11.78
N ARG A 70 -6.62 5.52 13.05
CA ARG A 70 -5.27 5.82 13.51
C ARG A 70 -4.77 7.18 13.00
N ARG A 71 -5.68 8.16 12.92
CA ARG A 71 -5.36 9.52 12.49
C ARG A 71 -5.06 10.40 13.69
N ILE A 72 -4.04 11.23 13.54
CA ILE A 72 -3.61 12.21 14.51
C ILE A 72 -3.42 13.56 13.82
N THR A 73 -3.45 14.62 14.61
CA THR A 73 -3.14 15.99 14.18
C THR A 73 -1.64 16.22 14.08
N SER A 74 -1.24 17.32 13.45
CA SER A 74 0.17 17.73 13.39
C SER A 74 0.77 18.01 14.76
N ASP A 75 0.00 18.60 15.68
CA ASP A 75 0.46 18.88 17.05
C ASP A 75 0.75 17.57 17.79
N GLU A 76 -0.14 16.59 17.69
CA GLU A 76 0.08 15.25 18.27
C GLU A 76 1.29 14.53 17.67
N ALA A 77 1.52 14.68 16.36
CA ALA A 77 2.71 14.10 15.72
C ALA A 77 4.01 14.70 16.27
N VAL A 78 4.01 16.01 16.58
CA VAL A 78 5.12 16.69 17.24
C VAL A 78 5.30 16.19 18.67
N GLU A 79 4.22 16.09 19.45
CA GLU A 79 4.26 15.55 20.82
C GLU A 79 4.81 14.11 20.86
N LEU A 80 4.42 13.25 19.90
CA LEU A 80 4.95 11.89 19.79
C LEU A 80 6.47 11.87 19.61
N ARG A 81 7.00 12.82 18.83
CA ARG A 81 8.45 12.96 18.63
C ARG A 81 9.15 13.42 19.91
N GLU A 82 8.56 14.36 20.64
CA GLU A 82 9.14 14.90 21.87
C GLU A 82 9.15 13.87 23.01
N ASN A 83 8.10 13.05 23.09
CA ASN A 83 7.96 12.00 24.10
C ASN A 83 8.94 10.82 23.90
N LYS A 84 9.62 10.72 22.73
CA LYS A 84 10.59 9.66 22.40
C LYS A 84 10.07 8.25 22.73
N GLY A 85 8.83 7.99 22.31
CA GLY A 85 8.13 6.73 22.54
C GLY A 85 8.62 5.57 21.65
N PRO A 86 7.78 4.56 21.40
CA PRO A 86 8.14 3.45 20.51
C PRO A 86 8.39 3.94 19.08
N ALA A 87 9.15 3.15 18.30
CA ALA A 87 9.42 3.43 16.90
C ALA A 87 8.11 3.67 16.14
N THR A 88 7.97 4.80 15.44
CA THR A 88 6.68 5.18 14.83
C THR A 88 6.82 5.63 13.38
N LEU A 89 6.00 5.06 12.49
CA LEU A 89 5.82 5.48 11.12
C LEU A 89 4.66 6.47 11.02
N LEU A 90 4.91 7.63 10.43
CA LEU A 90 3.92 8.66 10.14
C LEU A 90 3.60 8.71 8.64
N LEU A 91 2.35 8.47 8.26
CA LEU A 91 1.91 8.79 6.90
C LEU A 91 1.27 10.16 6.90
N VAL A 92 1.89 11.11 6.22
CA VAL A 92 1.47 12.50 6.22
C VAL A 92 0.56 12.75 5.03
N ASP A 93 -0.70 13.06 5.31
CA ASP A 93 -1.61 13.62 4.31
C ASP A 93 -1.24 15.09 4.11
N SER A 94 -0.37 15.36 3.15
CA SER A 94 0.20 16.69 2.91
C SER A 94 -0.84 17.73 2.45
N ASP A 95 -2.01 17.30 1.99
CA ASP A 95 -3.13 18.19 1.66
C ASP A 95 -3.87 18.69 2.91
N HIS A 96 -3.78 17.95 4.02
CA HIS A 96 -4.56 18.21 5.24
C HIS A 96 -3.71 18.38 6.51
N ALA A 97 -2.40 18.13 6.44
CA ALA A 97 -1.49 18.33 7.56
C ALA A 97 -1.46 19.82 7.96
N GLY A 98 -1.50 20.06 9.26
CA GLY A 98 -1.43 21.40 9.84
C GLY A 98 0.00 21.98 9.84
N ALA A 99 0.12 23.21 10.34
CA ALA A 99 1.41 23.86 10.55
C ALA A 99 2.24 23.12 11.62
N GLY A 100 3.57 23.32 11.63
CA GLY A 100 4.47 22.77 12.66
C GLY A 100 5.17 21.47 12.28
N MET A 101 4.86 20.88 11.12
CA MET A 101 5.51 19.65 10.64
C MET A 101 6.98 19.83 10.23
N ASP A 102 7.50 21.05 10.12
CA ASP A 102 8.89 21.33 9.73
C ASP A 102 9.92 20.67 10.68
N GLY A 103 9.60 20.60 11.97
CA GLY A 103 10.43 19.92 12.96
C GLY A 103 10.46 18.40 12.76
N ILE A 104 9.37 17.81 12.26
CA ILE A 104 9.31 16.39 11.88
C ILE A 104 10.14 16.19 10.62
N TYR A 105 9.90 16.98 9.57
CA TYR A 105 10.58 16.83 8.29
C TYR A 105 12.10 17.00 8.37
N SER A 106 12.59 17.86 9.27
CA SER A 106 14.03 18.10 9.43
C SER A 106 14.75 17.07 10.29
N ALA A 107 14.06 16.40 11.21
CA ALA A 107 14.69 15.56 12.23
C ALA A 107 14.27 14.09 12.19
N THR A 108 13.41 13.70 11.26
CA THR A 108 12.95 12.33 11.10
C THR A 108 13.29 11.83 9.70
N ARG A 109 13.34 10.52 9.52
CA ARG A 109 13.74 9.92 8.24
C ARG A 109 12.57 9.95 7.26
N GLU A 110 12.75 10.59 6.11
CA GLU A 110 11.76 10.53 5.02
C GLU A 110 11.90 9.17 4.30
N ILE A 111 10.78 8.45 4.18
CA ILE A 111 10.60 7.37 3.21
C ILE A 111 9.96 8.02 1.99
N ASP A 112 10.77 8.23 0.96
CA ASP A 112 10.29 8.79 -0.29
C ASP A 112 9.46 7.78 -1.09
N GLU A 113 8.59 8.32 -1.94
CA GLU A 113 7.70 7.52 -2.78
C GLU A 113 8.47 6.62 -3.75
N GLU A 114 9.57 7.11 -4.31
CA GLU A 114 10.33 6.37 -5.32
C GLU A 114 10.91 5.08 -4.73
N SER A 115 11.57 5.19 -3.57
CA SER A 115 12.10 4.05 -2.79
C SER A 115 11.00 3.06 -2.41
N LEU A 116 9.84 3.56 -1.98
CA LEU A 116 8.70 2.72 -1.62
C LEU A 116 8.17 1.94 -2.83
N PHE A 117 7.88 2.63 -3.94
CA PHE A 117 7.32 2.00 -5.13
C PHE A 117 8.33 1.09 -5.84
N ASP A 118 9.62 1.38 -5.78
CA ASP A 118 10.66 0.49 -6.26
C ASP A 118 10.76 -0.79 -5.43
N CYS A 119 10.66 -0.69 -4.09
CA CYS A 119 10.63 -1.85 -3.21
C CYS A 119 9.37 -2.71 -3.48
N VAL A 120 8.19 -2.07 -3.58
CA VAL A 120 6.93 -2.69 -3.97
C VAL A 120 7.06 -3.44 -5.30
N ARG A 121 7.64 -2.82 -6.33
CA ARG A 121 7.85 -3.45 -7.65
C ARG A 121 8.75 -4.69 -7.57
N LYS A 122 9.87 -4.61 -6.82
CA LYS A 122 10.78 -5.74 -6.60
C LYS A 122 10.09 -6.90 -5.87
N LEU A 123 9.33 -6.58 -4.81
CA LEU A 123 8.57 -7.55 -4.02
C LEU A 123 7.46 -8.22 -4.83
N ALA A 124 6.70 -7.43 -5.59
CA ALA A 124 5.69 -7.91 -6.51
C ALA A 124 6.27 -8.93 -7.49
N GLY A 125 7.35 -8.58 -8.19
CA GLY A 125 8.02 -9.48 -9.13
C GLY A 125 8.52 -10.77 -8.47
N SER A 126 9.14 -10.68 -7.29
CA SER A 126 9.65 -11.85 -6.56
C SER A 126 8.52 -12.79 -6.09
N LYS A 127 7.44 -12.23 -5.52
CA LYS A 127 6.27 -13.00 -5.07
C LYS A 127 5.55 -13.67 -6.23
N PHE A 128 5.44 -12.97 -7.36
CA PHE A 128 4.87 -13.51 -8.58
C PHE A 128 5.63 -14.74 -9.08
N LEU A 129 6.95 -14.61 -9.23
CA LEU A 129 7.80 -15.71 -9.70
C LEU A 129 7.78 -16.88 -8.72
N SER A 130 7.79 -16.60 -7.42
CA SER A 130 7.67 -17.62 -6.37
C SER A 130 6.33 -18.37 -6.46
N ASN A 131 5.21 -17.66 -6.65
CA ASN A 131 3.89 -18.28 -6.81
C ASN A 131 3.80 -19.14 -8.07
N ILE A 132 4.35 -18.67 -9.20
CA ILE A 132 4.42 -19.47 -10.43
C ILE A 132 5.27 -20.72 -10.22
N MET A 133 6.46 -20.61 -9.63
CA MET A 133 7.34 -21.76 -9.39
C MET A 133 6.73 -22.76 -8.40
N ALA A 134 6.10 -22.29 -7.33
CA ALA A 134 5.39 -23.15 -6.38
C ALA A 134 4.27 -23.93 -7.07
N ARG A 135 3.51 -23.27 -7.95
CA ARG A 135 2.43 -23.88 -8.72
C ARG A 135 2.93 -24.84 -9.80
N HIS A 136 4.05 -24.52 -10.44
CA HIS A 136 4.70 -25.41 -11.40
C HIS A 136 5.24 -26.67 -10.71
N ARG A 137 5.62 -26.58 -9.43
CA ARG A 137 6.04 -27.73 -8.61
C ARG A 137 4.86 -28.58 -8.12
N THR A 138 3.67 -27.99 -7.95
CA THR A 138 2.45 -28.72 -7.53
C THR A 138 1.56 -29.17 -8.69
N GLY A 139 1.93 -28.88 -9.95
CA GLY A 139 1.18 -29.30 -11.15
C GLY A 139 -0.08 -28.47 -11.45
N ALA A 140 -0.34 -27.41 -10.69
CA ALA A 140 -1.46 -26.51 -10.89
C ALA A 140 -1.07 -25.39 -11.88
N ALA A 141 -0.97 -25.71 -13.17
CA ALA A 141 -0.63 -24.74 -14.20
C ALA A 141 -1.75 -23.67 -14.33
N GLY A 142 -1.48 -22.45 -13.86
CA GLY A 142 -2.37 -21.29 -13.98
C GLY A 142 -1.98 -20.16 -13.01
N ILE A 143 -2.34 -18.90 -13.33
CA ILE A 143 -2.17 -17.75 -12.43
C ILE A 143 -3.37 -17.69 -11.47
N ALA A 144 -3.13 -17.38 -10.20
CA ALA A 144 -4.22 -17.26 -9.23
C ALA A 144 -5.05 -16.02 -9.56
N ARG A 145 -6.36 -16.06 -9.37
CA ARG A 145 -7.21 -14.87 -9.60
C ARG A 145 -6.77 -13.68 -8.73
N GLU A 146 -6.22 -13.98 -7.55
CA GLU A 146 -5.63 -13.01 -6.62
C GLU A 146 -4.24 -12.48 -7.02
N ASP A 147 -3.58 -13.08 -8.00
CA ASP A 147 -2.29 -12.64 -8.55
C ASP A 147 -2.45 -12.00 -9.94
N GLN A 148 -3.63 -12.12 -10.55
CA GLN A 148 -3.91 -11.60 -11.89
C GLN A 148 -3.75 -10.08 -12.00
N TRP A 149 -4.08 -9.34 -10.93
CA TRP A 149 -3.90 -7.89 -10.86
C TRP A 149 -2.42 -7.46 -10.96
N LEU A 150 -1.48 -8.35 -10.62
CA LEU A 150 -0.05 -8.04 -10.64
C LEU A 150 0.55 -8.07 -12.06
N LEU A 151 -0.08 -8.82 -12.95
CA LEU A 151 0.24 -8.86 -14.38
C LEU A 151 -0.35 -7.64 -15.08
N GLU A 152 -1.60 -7.31 -14.74
CA GLU A 152 -2.28 -6.13 -15.26
C GLU A 152 -1.54 -4.85 -14.85
N SER A 153 -1.04 -4.75 -13.61
CA SER A 153 -0.29 -3.58 -13.14
C SER A 153 1.05 -3.35 -13.85
N GLN A 154 1.71 -4.41 -14.34
CA GLN A 154 2.95 -4.29 -15.14
C GLN A 154 2.70 -3.98 -16.62
N THR A 155 1.46 -4.12 -17.09
CA THR A 155 1.08 -3.93 -18.50
C THR A 155 0.50 -2.54 -18.78
N TYR A 156 0.49 -1.61 -17.80
CA TYR A 156 0.16 -0.21 -18.05
C TYR A 156 1.43 0.61 -18.34
N PRO A 157 1.86 0.79 -19.59
CA PRO A 157 2.52 2.03 -19.95
C PRO A 157 1.50 3.17 -19.78
N ALA A 158 1.98 4.35 -19.40
CA ALA A 158 1.20 5.56 -19.14
C ALA A 158 0.45 6.09 -20.38
N THR A 159 -0.56 5.36 -20.86
CA THR A 159 -1.50 5.86 -21.86
C THR A 159 -2.90 5.90 -21.26
N CYS A 160 -3.22 7.09 -20.78
CA CYS A 160 -4.59 7.53 -20.51
C CYS A 160 -5.45 7.26 -21.75
N SER A 161 -6.42 6.36 -21.64
CA SER A 161 -7.59 6.37 -22.51
C SER A 161 -8.74 5.68 -21.80
N SER A 162 -9.66 6.50 -21.29
CA SER A 162 -10.96 6.08 -20.77
C SER A 162 -11.67 5.19 -21.79
N ARG A 163 -11.92 3.93 -21.43
CA ARG A 163 -13.07 3.19 -21.94
C ARG A 163 -13.86 2.65 -20.76
N VAL A 164 -15.05 3.21 -20.65
CA VAL A 164 -16.17 2.74 -19.85
C VAL A 164 -16.36 1.25 -20.11
N PHE A 165 -16.24 0.43 -19.06
CA PHE A 165 -16.51 -0.99 -19.11
C PHE A 165 -18.02 -1.18 -18.92
N ASP A 166 -18.74 -1.27 -20.03
CA ASP A 166 -20.09 -1.84 -20.10
C ASP A 166 -19.95 -3.23 -20.73
N GLY A 167 -20.55 -4.25 -20.12
CA GLY A 167 -20.46 -5.64 -20.60
C GLY A 167 -20.79 -6.63 -19.49
N HIS A 168 -22.04 -7.00 -19.26
CA HIS A 168 -22.78 -8.01 -20.05
C HIS A 168 -21.99 -9.31 -20.26
N VAL A 169 -22.42 -10.33 -19.51
CA VAL A 169 -21.93 -11.71 -19.52
C VAL A 169 -22.32 -12.38 -20.84
N ALA A 170 -21.33 -12.78 -21.65
CA ALA A 170 -21.53 -13.71 -22.75
C ALA A 170 -20.84 -15.04 -22.42
N THR A 171 -21.63 -16.06 -22.12
CA THR A 171 -21.19 -17.44 -21.94
C THR A 171 -20.95 -18.06 -23.32
N ASN A 172 -19.70 -18.44 -23.64
CA ASN A 172 -19.39 -19.10 -24.90
C ASN A 172 -19.42 -20.63 -24.72
N ARG A 173 -20.42 -21.27 -25.33
CA ARG A 173 -20.66 -22.72 -25.35
C ARG A 173 -19.90 -23.31 -26.55
N VAL A 174 -19.05 -24.31 -26.31
CA VAL A 174 -18.32 -25.06 -27.34
C VAL A 174 -19.28 -26.00 -28.09
N PRO A 175 -19.30 -26.06 -29.44
CA PRO A 175 -20.03 -27.10 -30.16
C PRO A 175 -19.18 -28.36 -30.36
N ARG A 176 -19.76 -29.52 -30.01
CA ARG A 176 -19.21 -30.85 -30.29
C ARG A 176 -19.58 -31.26 -31.71
N HIS A 177 -18.59 -31.62 -32.54
CA HIS A 177 -18.82 -32.37 -33.78
C HIS A 177 -18.86 -33.88 -33.51
N ARG A 178 -19.87 -34.56 -34.05
CA ARG A 178 -20.03 -36.03 -34.08
C ARG A 178 -19.72 -36.48 -35.52
N PRO A 179 -18.94 -37.54 -35.75
CA PRO A 179 -18.79 -38.09 -37.09
C PRO A 179 -19.88 -39.12 -37.37
N THR A 180 -20.30 -39.19 -38.64
CA THR A 180 -20.98 -40.32 -39.27
C THR A 180 -20.08 -40.82 -40.38
#